data_AF-A0AAP2W6K0-F1
#
_entry.id   AF-A0AAP2W6K0-F1
#
_cell.length_a   1.000
_cell.length_b   1.000
_cell.length_c   1.000
_cell.angle_alpha   90.00
_cell.angle_beta   90.00
_cell.angle_gamma   90.00
#
_symmetry.space_group_name_H-M   'P 1'
#
loop_
_entity.id
_entity.type
_entity.pdbx_description
1 polymer ?
#
loop_
_entity_poly.entity_id
_entity_poly.type
_entity_poly.pdbx_seq_one_letter_code
_entity_poly.pdbx_strand_id
1 'polypeptide(L)'
;MKVAVGGTFQPLHDGHKLLLRKAYWLSHDVDIGLTSDEMATGSRVRPVETYEERENKLREWIKKEIGVEPNIMKINDPYGKTLTEDYDKIVVSPETYPTALKINDIRKSKGFDPIDVILVNYVLAEDGDPISSTRIVKGEIDTHGNLLKRPKE
;
A
#
# COMPACT_ATOMS: atom_id res chain seq x y z
N MET A 1 5.17 13.75 -13.98
CA MET A 1 4.73 13.75 -12.58
C MET A 1 5.06 12.40 -12.00
N LYS A 2 5.90 12.33 -10.98
CA LYS A 2 6.33 11.08 -10.35
C LYS A 2 5.54 10.82 -9.08
N VAL A 3 4.95 9.63 -8.96
CA VAL A 3 4.08 9.26 -7.83
C VAL A 3 4.68 8.10 -7.06
N ALA A 4 4.73 8.21 -5.73
CA ALA A 4 5.12 7.12 -4.84
C ALA A 4 3.88 6.47 -4.19
N VAL A 5 3.91 5.15 -4.05
CA VAL A 5 2.97 4.39 -3.22
C VAL A 5 3.72 3.25 -2.54
N GLY A 6 3.41 2.96 -1.27
CA GLY A 6 4.15 1.96 -0.49
C GLY A 6 3.25 1.07 0.34
N GLY A 7 3.64 -0.19 0.51
CA GLY A 7 2.91 -1.14 1.32
C GLY A 7 3.46 -2.55 1.31
N THR A 8 2.89 -3.41 2.14
CA THR A 8 3.19 -4.84 2.13
C THR A 8 2.29 -5.62 1.17
N PHE A 9 1.12 -5.07 0.85
CA PHE A 9 0.21 -5.60 -0.17
C PHE A 9 -0.21 -7.06 0.03
N GLN A 10 -0.35 -7.51 1.28
CA GLN A 10 -0.76 -8.89 1.59
C GLN A 10 -1.76 -9.03 2.75
N PRO A 11 -2.86 -9.81 2.53
CA PRO A 11 -3.36 -10.22 1.22
C PRO A 11 -3.73 -9.01 0.35
N LEU A 12 -3.66 -9.15 -0.97
CA LEU A 12 -4.01 -8.08 -1.90
C LEU A 12 -5.55 -7.92 -1.96
N HIS A 13 -6.07 -7.03 -1.11
CA HIS A 13 -7.51 -6.74 -0.99
C HIS A 13 -7.91 -5.42 -1.64
N ASP A 14 -9.21 -5.16 -1.72
CA ASP A 14 -9.76 -4.02 -2.47
C ASP A 14 -9.30 -2.65 -1.96
N GLY A 15 -9.01 -2.52 -0.66
CA GLY A 15 -8.30 -1.34 -0.12
C GLY A 15 -6.94 -1.06 -0.79
N HIS A 16 -6.09 -2.09 -0.96
CA HIS A 16 -4.82 -1.94 -1.68
C HIS A 16 -5.03 -1.62 -3.16
N LYS A 17 -6.01 -2.28 -3.80
CA LYS A 17 -6.32 -2.08 -5.21
C LYS A 17 -6.79 -0.65 -5.48
N LEU A 18 -7.61 -0.07 -4.59
CA LEU A 18 -8.03 1.33 -4.69
C LEU A 18 -6.84 2.28 -4.57
N LEU A 19 -5.92 2.02 -3.63
CA LEU A 19 -4.69 2.80 -3.47
C LEU A 19 -3.84 2.82 -4.75
N LEU A 20 -3.61 1.64 -5.34
CA LEU A 20 -2.84 1.48 -6.57
C LEU A 20 -3.56 2.11 -7.78
N ARG A 21 -4.88 1.90 -7.92
CA ARG A 21 -5.70 2.56 -8.96
C ARG A 21 -5.60 4.07 -8.86
N LYS A 22 -5.63 4.63 -7.64
CA LYS A 22 -5.49 6.07 -7.46
C LYS A 22 -4.11 6.58 -7.87
N ALA A 23 -3.04 5.86 -7.55
CA ALA A 23 -1.69 6.20 -7.98
C ALA A 23 -1.57 6.22 -9.52
N TYR A 24 -2.04 5.16 -10.19
CA TYR A 24 -2.03 5.08 -11.65
C TYR A 24 -3.00 6.03 -12.36
N TRP A 25 -4.08 6.43 -11.69
CA TRP A 25 -4.97 7.47 -12.20
C TRP A 25 -4.29 8.86 -12.21
N LEU A 26 -3.38 9.10 -11.26
CA LEU A 26 -2.61 10.35 -11.20
C LEU A 26 -1.49 10.37 -12.24
N SER A 27 -0.76 9.27 -12.41
CA SER A 27 0.39 9.22 -13.34
C SER A 27 0.65 7.81 -13.89
N HIS A 28 1.31 7.74 -15.04
CA HIS A 28 1.92 6.51 -15.55
C HIS A 28 3.32 6.24 -14.94
N ASP A 29 3.96 7.25 -14.35
CA ASP A 29 5.25 7.16 -13.66
C ASP A 29 5.01 6.97 -12.16
N VAL A 30 4.86 5.70 -11.77
CA VAL A 30 4.52 5.27 -10.40
C VAL A 30 5.59 4.32 -9.87
N ASP A 31 6.25 4.73 -8.78
CA ASP A 31 7.14 3.88 -8.01
C ASP A 31 6.37 3.19 -6.88
N ILE A 32 6.43 1.87 -6.84
CA ILE A 32 5.74 1.05 -5.85
C ILE A 32 6.76 0.45 -4.88
N GLY A 33 6.79 0.98 -3.65
CA GLY A 33 7.59 0.43 -2.57
C GLY A 33 6.94 -0.82 -1.96
N LEU A 34 7.51 -2.00 -2.21
CA LEU A 34 7.10 -3.26 -1.60
C LEU A 34 8.03 -3.60 -0.44
N THR A 35 7.48 -3.77 0.76
CA THR A 35 8.29 -4.05 1.97
C THR A 35 9.09 -5.34 1.84
N SER A 36 10.33 -5.35 2.34
CA SER A 36 11.13 -6.57 2.51
C SER A 36 10.47 -7.56 3.47
N ASP A 37 10.98 -8.78 3.55
CA ASP A 37 10.42 -9.80 4.44
C ASP A 37 10.65 -9.45 5.91
N GLU A 38 11.81 -8.88 6.23
CA GLU A 38 12.16 -8.42 7.58
C GLU A 38 11.22 -7.28 8.02
N MET A 39 11.00 -6.30 7.14
CA MET A 39 10.10 -5.18 7.44
C MET A 39 8.64 -5.65 7.52
N ALA A 40 8.25 -6.60 6.67
CA ALA A 40 6.89 -7.09 6.62
C ALA A 40 6.52 -7.90 7.87
N THR A 41 7.44 -8.75 8.34
CA THR A 41 7.28 -9.61 9.51
C THR A 41 7.45 -8.86 10.82
N GLY A 42 8.44 -7.95 10.92
CA GLY A 42 8.73 -7.20 12.16
C GLY A 42 7.60 -6.27 12.63
N SER A 43 6.65 -5.95 11.75
CA SER A 43 5.52 -5.07 12.04
C SER A 43 4.17 -5.79 12.16
N ARG A 44 4.13 -7.13 12.01
CA ARG A 44 2.88 -7.88 11.85
C ARG A 44 2.82 -9.14 12.71
N VAL A 45 1.65 -9.37 13.30
CA VAL A 45 1.34 -10.56 14.12
C VAL A 45 0.87 -11.74 13.25
N ARG A 46 0.85 -11.59 11.93
CA ARG A 46 0.35 -12.59 10.98
C ARG A 46 1.48 -13.11 10.09
N PRO A 47 1.38 -14.36 9.59
CA PRO A 47 2.27 -14.84 8.53
C PRO A 47 2.22 -13.91 7.32
N VAL A 48 3.40 -13.62 6.77
CA VAL A 48 3.56 -12.89 5.52
C VAL A 48 4.31 -13.80 4.54
N GLU A 49 3.87 -13.79 3.28
CA GLU A 49 4.53 -14.47 2.17
C GLU A 49 5.85 -13.77 1.86
N THR A 50 6.73 -14.49 1.18
CA THR A 50 8.02 -13.95 0.78
C THR A 50 7.86 -12.73 -0.13
N TYR A 51 8.90 -11.92 -0.22
CA TYR A 51 8.92 -10.74 -1.06
C TYR A 51 8.62 -11.10 -2.51
N GLU A 52 9.20 -12.19 -3.01
CA GLU A 52 9.01 -12.65 -4.39
C GLU A 52 7.57 -13.06 -4.67
N GLU A 53 6.92 -13.79 -3.75
CA GLU A 53 5.52 -14.16 -3.89
C GLU A 53 4.60 -12.94 -3.92
N ARG A 54 4.86 -11.96 -3.04
CA ARG A 54 4.09 -10.71 -2.99
C ARG A 54 4.34 -9.86 -4.24
N GLU A 55 5.58 -9.77 -4.70
CA GLU A 55 5.94 -9.04 -5.91
C GLU A 55 5.24 -9.64 -7.13
N ASN A 56 5.29 -10.96 -7.29
CA ASN A 56 4.67 -11.66 -8.40
C ASN A 56 3.16 -11.40 -8.43
N LYS A 57 2.46 -11.58 -7.30
CA LYS A 57 1.01 -11.33 -7.21
C LYS A 57 0.66 -9.87 -7.51
N LEU A 58 1.46 -8.94 -7.02
CA LEU A 58 1.26 -7.51 -7.27
C LEU A 58 1.48 -7.16 -8.74
N ARG A 59 2.55 -7.68 -9.34
CA ARG A 59 2.88 -7.48 -10.76
C ARG A 59 1.82 -8.05 -11.67
N GLU A 60 1.38 -9.28 -11.41
CA GLU A 60 0.29 -9.94 -12.15
C GLU A 60 -1.01 -9.13 -12.08
N TRP A 61 -1.39 -8.67 -10.88
CA TRP A 61 -2.59 -7.88 -10.70
C TRP A 61 -2.52 -6.54 -11.45
N ILE A 62 -1.42 -5.79 -11.33
CA ILE A 62 -1.25 -4.50 -12.03
C ILE A 62 -1.26 -4.69 -13.54
N LYS A 63 -0.54 -5.69 -14.05
CA LYS A 63 -0.50 -5.99 -15.48
C LYS A 63 -1.88 -6.32 -16.03
N LYS A 64 -2.67 -7.11 -15.29
CA LYS A 64 -4.03 -7.50 -15.69
C LYS A 64 -5.02 -6.34 -15.61
N GLU A 65 -4.98 -5.54 -14.57
CA GLU A 65 -6.02 -4.55 -14.27
C GLU A 65 -5.72 -3.15 -14.79
N ILE A 66 -4.44 -2.76 -14.80
CA ILE A 66 -3.99 -1.44 -15.24
C ILE A 66 -3.41 -1.51 -16.66
N GLY A 67 -2.85 -2.66 -17.06
CA GLY A 67 -2.29 -2.85 -18.40
C GLY A 67 -0.87 -2.30 -18.56
N VAL A 68 -0.12 -2.16 -17.46
CA VAL A 68 1.26 -1.64 -17.47
C VAL A 68 2.21 -2.59 -16.75
N GLU A 69 3.51 -2.50 -17.08
CA GLU A 69 4.56 -3.17 -16.32
C GLU A 69 4.96 -2.29 -15.13
N PRO A 70 4.72 -2.71 -13.88
CA PRO A 70 4.95 -1.85 -12.72
C PRO A 70 6.43 -1.72 -12.34
N ASN A 71 6.80 -0.52 -11.89
CA ASN A 71 8.09 -0.29 -11.23
C ASN A 71 7.97 -0.61 -9.73
N ILE A 72 8.24 -1.87 -9.37
CA ILE A 72 8.23 -2.35 -7.99
C ILE A 72 9.66 -2.31 -7.44
N MET A 73 9.82 -1.69 -6.28
CA MET A 73 11.10 -1.62 -5.58
C MET A 73 10.99 -2.15 -4.16
N LYS A 74 11.96 -2.97 -3.77
CA LYS A 74 12.08 -3.46 -2.40
C LYS A 74 12.43 -2.30 -1.46
N ILE A 75 11.65 -2.12 -0.41
CA ILE A 75 11.93 -1.16 0.66
C ILE A 75 12.24 -1.90 1.98
N ASN A 76 13.30 -1.49 2.65
CA ASN A 76 13.74 -2.08 3.92
C ASN A 76 13.42 -1.17 5.12
N ASP A 77 12.87 0.01 4.86
CA ASP A 77 12.50 1.01 5.86
C ASP A 77 11.21 1.76 5.43
N PRO A 78 10.55 2.47 6.35
CA PRO A 78 9.28 3.17 6.08
C PRO A 78 9.36 4.31 5.06
N TYR A 79 10.56 4.79 4.72
CA TYR A 79 10.75 5.96 3.86
C TYR A 79 11.13 5.56 2.44
N GLY A 80 11.90 4.47 2.28
CA GLY A 80 12.40 4.03 0.98
C GLY A 80 13.15 5.16 0.26
N LYS A 81 12.82 5.41 -1.00
CA LYS A 81 13.49 6.44 -1.81
C LYS A 81 12.94 7.86 -1.63
N THR A 82 11.88 8.03 -0.84
CA THR A 82 11.19 9.33 -0.71
C THR A 82 12.02 10.41 -0.02
N LEU A 83 13.15 10.07 0.60
CA LEU A 83 14.08 11.03 1.22
C LEU A 83 15.24 11.44 0.32
N THR A 84 15.42 10.78 -0.83
CA THR A 84 16.59 10.97 -1.70
C THR A 84 16.22 11.27 -3.16
N GLU A 85 15.04 10.83 -3.60
CA GLU A 85 14.49 11.16 -4.92
C GLU A 85 13.37 12.19 -4.80
N ASP A 86 13.12 12.89 -5.89
CA ASP A 86 12.01 13.85 -5.99
C ASP A 86 10.74 13.15 -6.47
N TYR A 87 9.67 13.38 -5.72
CA TYR A 87 8.33 12.90 -6.01
C TYR A 87 7.38 14.08 -5.95
N ASP A 88 6.47 14.16 -6.93
CA ASP A 88 5.42 15.17 -6.91
C ASP A 88 4.33 14.79 -5.92
N LYS A 89 4.00 13.49 -5.82
CA LYS A 89 2.91 12.99 -4.98
C LYS A 89 3.26 11.68 -4.27
N ILE A 90 2.69 11.49 -3.09
CA ILE A 90 2.70 10.22 -2.38
C ILE A 90 1.26 9.82 -2.06
N VAL A 91 0.85 8.63 -2.49
CA VAL A 91 -0.49 8.09 -2.27
C VAL A 91 -0.46 7.18 -1.05
N VAL A 92 -1.31 7.48 -0.06
CA VAL A 92 -1.32 6.81 1.24
C VAL A 92 -2.73 6.45 1.68
N SER A 93 -2.82 5.40 2.49
CA SER A 93 -4.03 5.07 3.26
C SER A 93 -3.99 5.80 4.60
N PRO A 94 -5.07 5.77 5.41
CA PRO A 94 -5.01 6.33 6.76
C PRO A 94 -3.97 5.61 7.65
N GLU A 95 -3.63 4.36 7.34
CA GLU A 95 -2.55 3.62 8.03
C GLU A 95 -1.16 4.19 7.71
N THR A 96 -0.91 4.59 6.46
CA THR A 96 0.40 5.10 6.03
C THR A 96 0.52 6.62 6.02
N TYR A 97 -0.58 7.34 6.26
CA TYR A 97 -0.61 8.80 6.32
C TYR A 97 0.36 9.41 7.36
N PRO A 98 0.46 8.90 8.60
CA PRO A 98 1.44 9.42 9.56
C PRO A 98 2.89 9.28 9.07
N THR A 99 3.20 8.25 8.29
CA THR A 99 4.53 8.05 7.70
C THR A 99 4.81 9.10 6.62
N ALA A 100 3.82 9.44 5.78
CA ALA A 100 3.97 10.52 4.79
C ALA A 100 4.23 11.88 5.43
N LEU A 101 3.56 12.19 6.55
CA LEU A 101 3.85 13.41 7.30
C LEU A 101 5.31 13.44 7.81
N LYS A 102 5.77 12.32 8.40
CA LYS A 102 7.17 12.18 8.84
C LYS A 102 8.16 12.31 7.68
N ILE A 103 7.85 11.76 6.50
CA ILE A 103 8.68 11.91 5.29
C ILE A 103 8.84 13.40 4.98
N ASN A 104 7.75 14.17 4.95
CA ASN A 104 7.81 15.61 4.66
C ASN A 104 8.55 16.40 5.74
N ASP A 105 8.41 16.04 7.01
CA ASP A 105 9.18 16.67 8.09
C ASP A 105 10.70 16.44 7.91
N ILE A 106 11.10 15.20 7.58
CA ILE A 106 12.50 14.86 7.33
C ILE A 106 13.00 15.56 6.06
N ARG A 107 12.24 15.56 4.96
CA ARG A 107 12.58 16.28 3.71
C ARG A 107 12.84 17.76 3.99
N LYS A 108 11.93 18.41 4.71
CA LYS A 108 12.06 19.82 5.10
C LYS A 108 13.31 20.08 5.93
N SER A 109 13.62 19.23 6.92
CA SER A 109 14.84 19.35 7.72
C SER A 109 16.14 19.21 6.92
N LYS A 110 16.07 18.52 5.78
CA LYS A 110 17.17 18.32 4.84
C LYS A 110 17.19 19.33 3.69
N GLY A 111 16.26 20.28 3.67
CA GLY A 111 16.16 21.31 2.63
C GLY A 111 15.49 20.87 1.33
N PHE A 112 14.78 19.74 1.33
CA PHE A 112 13.98 19.29 0.19
C PHE A 112 12.54 19.81 0.28
N ASP A 113 11.93 20.01 -0.88
CA ASP A 113 10.51 20.36 -0.98
C ASP A 113 9.61 19.20 -0.49
N PRO A 114 8.49 19.50 0.19
CA PRO A 114 7.54 18.48 0.61
C PRO A 114 6.83 17.86 -0.59
N ILE A 115 6.47 16.58 -0.44
CA ILE A 115 5.69 15.81 -1.42
C ILE A 115 4.19 16.03 -1.13
N ASP A 116 3.39 16.22 -2.17
CA ASP A 116 1.92 16.35 -2.02
C ASP A 116 1.30 15.01 -1.59
N VAL A 117 0.58 15.01 -0.47
CA VAL A 117 0.07 13.78 0.16
C VAL A 117 -1.37 13.54 -0.27
N ILE A 118 -1.60 12.46 -1.01
CA ILE A 118 -2.92 12.05 -1.47
C ILE A 118 -3.46 10.95 -0.55
N LEU A 119 -4.38 11.31 0.33
CA LEU A 119 -5.04 10.37 1.23
C LEU A 119 -6.19 9.64 0.52
N VAL A 120 -6.15 8.31 0.53
CA VAL A 120 -7.22 7.44 0.05
C VAL A 120 -7.87 6.76 1.26
N ASN A 121 -9.14 7.05 1.51
CA ASN A 121 -9.88 6.48 2.62
C ASN A 121 -10.03 4.95 2.51
N TYR A 122 -10.36 4.32 3.64
CA TYR A 122 -10.61 2.88 3.69
C TYR A 122 -11.77 2.47 2.77
N VAL A 123 -11.63 1.29 2.18
CA VAL A 123 -12.76 0.55 1.60
C VAL A 123 -13.42 -0.24 2.72
N LEU A 124 -14.74 -0.15 2.82
CA LEU A 124 -15.52 -0.82 3.86
C LEU A 124 -15.97 -2.22 3.40
N ALA A 125 -16.02 -3.14 4.35
CA ALA A 125 -16.63 -4.46 4.19
C ALA A 125 -18.17 -4.37 4.34
N GLU A 126 -18.87 -5.49 4.14
CA GLU A 126 -20.33 -5.57 4.24
C GLU A 126 -20.89 -5.12 5.61
N ASP A 127 -20.12 -5.29 6.68
CA ASP A 127 -20.49 -4.85 8.03
C ASP A 127 -20.19 -3.38 8.32
N GLY A 128 -19.68 -2.63 7.34
CA GLY A 128 -19.34 -1.21 7.48
C GLY A 128 -17.97 -0.94 8.11
N ASP A 129 -17.25 -1.97 8.56
CA ASP A 129 -15.90 -1.83 9.07
C ASP A 129 -14.86 -1.87 7.92
N PRO A 130 -13.68 -1.24 8.07
CA PRO A 130 -12.63 -1.28 7.06
C PRO A 130 -12.21 -2.70 6.65
N ILE A 131 -12.02 -2.91 5.35
CA ILE A 131 -11.32 -4.09 4.83
C ILE A 131 -9.87 -4.01 5.29
N SER A 132 -9.41 -5.04 6.00
CA SER A 132 -8.02 -5.14 6.41
C SER A 132 -7.49 -6.57 6.27
N SER A 133 -6.20 -6.64 5.99
CA SER A 133 -5.43 -7.88 5.88
C SER A 133 -5.57 -8.79 7.12
N THR A 134 -5.70 -8.21 8.31
CA THR A 134 -5.86 -8.96 9.57
C THR A 134 -7.22 -9.67 9.61
N ARG A 135 -8.30 -8.99 9.23
CA ARG A 135 -9.66 -9.56 9.20
C ARG A 135 -9.77 -10.69 8.18
N ILE A 136 -9.09 -10.53 7.04
CA ILE A 136 -9.02 -11.56 5.99
C ILE A 136 -8.30 -12.81 6.50
N VAL A 137 -7.14 -12.65 7.14
CA VAL A 137 -6.38 -13.79 7.70
C VAL A 137 -7.12 -14.48 8.84
N LYS A 138 -7.92 -13.75 9.62
CA LYS A 138 -8.80 -14.33 10.65
C LYS A 138 -10.04 -15.03 10.08
N GLY A 139 -10.28 -14.93 8.77
CA GLY A 139 -11.47 -15.49 8.11
C GLY A 139 -12.76 -14.79 8.53
N GLU A 140 -12.70 -13.50 8.85
CA GLU A 140 -13.88 -12.67 9.12
C GLU A 140 -14.54 -12.21 7.80
N ILE A 141 -13.70 -11.78 6.84
CA ILE A 141 -14.10 -11.29 5.52
C ILE A 141 -13.19 -11.88 4.43
N ASP A 142 -13.63 -11.86 3.17
CA ASP A 142 -12.75 -12.10 2.02
C ASP A 142 -12.00 -10.83 1.56
N THR A 143 -11.22 -10.93 0.49
CA THR A 143 -10.43 -9.82 -0.07
C THR A 143 -11.26 -8.69 -0.69
N HIS A 144 -12.56 -8.92 -0.87
CA HIS A 144 -13.54 -7.97 -1.38
C HIS A 144 -14.42 -7.36 -0.28
N GLY A 145 -14.29 -7.85 0.96
CA GLY A 145 -15.06 -7.36 2.10
C GLY A 145 -16.37 -8.11 2.35
N ASN A 146 -16.59 -9.25 1.69
CA ASN A 146 -17.76 -10.09 1.96
C ASN A 146 -17.55 -10.86 3.27
N LEU A 147 -18.57 -10.95 4.13
CA LEU A 147 -18.49 -11.66 5.40
C LEU A 147 -18.42 -13.18 5.20
N LEU A 148 -17.38 -13.81 5.73
CA LEU A 148 -17.20 -15.27 5.69
C LEU A 148 -17.89 -15.99 6.85
N LYS A 149 -18.16 -15.28 7.93
CA LYS A 149 -18.98 -15.75 9.06
C LYS A 149 -20.07 -14.73 9.29
N ARG A 150 -21.32 -15.09 9.01
CA ARG A 150 -22.46 -14.27 9.45
C ARG A 150 -22.50 -14.29 10.98
N PRO A 151 -22.69 -13.14 11.65
CA PRO A 151 -22.99 -13.17 13.08
C PRO A 151 -24.21 -14.09 13.29
N LYS A 152 -24.14 -14.96 14.29
CA LYS A 152 -25.31 -15.74 14.71
C LYS A 152 -26.40 -14.74 15.09
N GLU A 153 -27.56 -14.85 14.43
CA GLU A 153 -28.80 -14.16 14.82
C GLU A 153 -29.17 -14.46 16.28
#